data_AF-X8DE25-F1
#
_entry.id   AF-X8DE25-F1
#
_cell.length_a   1.000
_cell.length_b   1.000
_cell.length_c   1.000
_cell.angle_alpha   90.00
_cell.angle_beta   90.00
_cell.angle_gamma   90.00
#
_symmetry.space_group_name_H-M   'P 1'
#
loop_
_entity.id
_entity.type
_entity.pdbx_description
1 polymer ?
#
loop_
_entity_poly.entity_id
_entity_poly.type
_entity_poly.pdbx_seq_one_letter_code
_entity_poly.pdbx_strand_id
1 'polypeptide(L)'
;MADKTYSFDLGGMNPDAQRSAAEAAGKVLHMEEKAGQTVAQELLPALDLINEAVQIAQQAGNVQGFGALNTGQHAMQHYQKQTPEMVAHLTALKADCKAKIDHVLAMEVLYNNMEAYNAGRIFDHTLKVEYK
;
A
#
# COMPACT_ATOMS: atom_id res chain seq x y z
N MET A 1 17.04 10.49 -2.40
CA MET A 1 15.78 10.04 -1.78
C MET A 1 16.12 9.64 -0.35
N ALA A 2 15.32 10.05 0.63
CA ALA A 2 15.58 9.75 2.04
C ALA A 2 15.17 8.31 2.32
N ASP A 3 15.94 7.59 3.15
CA ASP A 3 15.59 6.22 3.54
C ASP A 3 14.26 6.24 4.33
N LYS A 4 13.29 5.43 3.89
CA LYS A 4 11.97 5.28 4.50
C LYS A 4 11.83 3.89 5.09
N THR A 5 11.04 3.77 6.17
CA THR A 5 10.74 2.50 6.82
C THR A 5 9.25 2.24 6.83
N TYR A 6 8.83 1.13 6.21
CA TYR A 6 7.48 0.61 6.33
C TYR A 6 7.42 -0.42 7.46
N SER A 7 6.53 -0.21 8.43
CA SER A 7 6.31 -1.15 9.54
C SER A 7 5.04 -1.95 9.27
N PHE A 8 5.18 -3.27 9.22
CA PHE A 8 4.09 -4.21 9.05
C PHE A 8 3.84 -4.95 10.36
N ASP A 9 2.56 -5.16 10.68
CA ASP A 9 2.10 -5.94 11.82
C ASP A 9 0.97 -6.87 11.35
N LEU A 10 1.22 -8.18 11.42
CA LEU A 10 0.24 -9.20 11.08
C LEU A 10 -1.01 -9.06 11.96
N GLY A 11 -0.86 -8.73 13.25
CA GLY A 11 -1.97 -8.61 14.20
C GLY A 11 -2.96 -7.48 13.88
N GLY A 12 -2.50 -6.45 13.16
CA GLY A 12 -3.31 -5.32 12.72
C GLY A 12 -4.08 -5.55 11.41
N MET A 13 -3.88 -6.68 10.73
CA MET A 13 -4.60 -7.00 9.48
C MET A 13 -6.05 -7.46 9.73
N ASN A 14 -6.91 -7.25 8.73
CA ASN A 14 -8.25 -7.84 8.73
C ASN A 14 -8.15 -9.38 8.78
N PRO A 15 -8.94 -10.07 9.63
CA PRO A 15 -8.99 -11.53 9.70
C PRO A 15 -9.15 -12.27 8.36
N ASP A 16 -9.94 -11.73 7.41
CA ASP A 16 -10.11 -12.38 6.10
C ASP A 16 -8.82 -12.29 5.27
N ALA A 17 -8.11 -11.16 5.33
CA ALA A 17 -6.84 -10.97 4.65
C ALA A 17 -5.72 -11.82 5.28
N GLN A 18 -5.72 -11.96 6.61
CA GLN A 18 -4.83 -12.88 7.32
C GLN A 18 -5.06 -14.33 6.87
N ARG A 19 -6.33 -14.77 6.79
CA ARG A 19 -6.68 -16.11 6.31
C ARG A 19 -6.23 -16.35 4.88
N SER A 20 -6.46 -15.40 3.98
CA SER A 20 -5.97 -15.45 2.59
C SER A 20 -4.44 -15.62 2.54
N ALA A 21 -3.70 -14.83 3.31
CA ALA A 21 -2.25 -14.92 3.36
C ALA A 21 -1.76 -16.25 3.95
N ALA A 22 -2.45 -16.79 4.96
CA ALA A 22 -2.15 -18.11 5.53
C ALA A 22 -2.36 -19.25 4.54
N GLU A 23 -3.46 -19.22 3.79
CA GLU A 23 -3.72 -20.20 2.72
C GLU A 23 -2.69 -20.13 1.60
N ALA A 24 -2.23 -18.93 1.25
CA ALA A 24 -1.17 -18.74 0.27
C ALA A 24 0.17 -19.24 0.80
N ALA A 25 0.56 -18.87 2.02
CA ALA A 25 1.79 -19.31 2.66
C ALA A 25 1.86 -20.84 2.79
N GLY A 26 0.77 -21.50 3.18
CA GLY A 26 0.71 -22.96 3.29
C GLY A 26 0.88 -23.72 1.97
N LYS A 27 0.75 -23.04 0.81
CA LYS A 27 1.00 -23.61 -0.53
C LYS A 27 2.44 -23.38 -1.01
N VAL A 28 3.21 -22.54 -0.34
CA VAL A 28 4.60 -22.24 -0.70
C VAL A 28 5.49 -23.37 -0.17
N LEU A 29 6.12 -24.12 -1.09
CA LEU A 29 7.03 -25.22 -0.75
C LEU A 29 8.39 -24.71 -0.23
N HIS A 30 8.86 -23.59 -0.78
CA HIS A 30 10.08 -22.92 -0.36
C HIS A 30 9.93 -21.43 -0.64
N MET A 31 10.15 -20.62 0.38
CA MET A 31 10.22 -19.16 0.27
C MET A 31 11.67 -18.73 0.53
N GLU A 32 12.24 -17.92 -0.36
CA GLU A 32 13.55 -17.33 -0.09
C GLU A 32 13.48 -16.41 1.14
N GLU A 33 14.57 -16.35 1.89
CA GLU A 33 14.67 -15.44 3.05
C GLU A 33 14.38 -14.01 2.60
N LYS A 34 13.46 -13.32 3.29
CA LYS A 34 13.04 -11.93 2.98
C LYS A 34 12.39 -11.74 1.60
N ALA A 35 11.86 -12.80 0.98
CA ALA A 35 11.19 -12.67 -0.32
C ALA A 35 10.00 -11.70 -0.29
N GLY A 36 9.18 -11.75 0.78
CA GLY A 36 8.05 -10.84 0.95
C GLY A 36 8.51 -9.40 1.16
N GLN A 37 9.55 -9.19 1.97
CA GLN A 37 10.19 -7.87 2.17
C GLN A 37 10.77 -7.31 0.87
N THR A 38 11.38 -8.15 0.04
CA THR A 38 11.95 -7.74 -1.26
C THR A 38 10.86 -7.28 -2.22
N VAL A 39 9.77 -8.05 -2.33
CA VAL A 39 8.61 -7.66 -3.15
C VAL A 39 7.96 -6.39 -2.61
N ALA A 40 7.83 -6.27 -1.29
CA ALA A 40 7.32 -5.05 -0.66
C ALA A 40 8.21 -3.84 -0.94
N GLN A 41 9.54 -4.00 -0.88
CA GLN A 41 10.51 -2.93 -1.14
C GLN A 41 10.35 -2.33 -2.55
N GLU A 42 10.05 -3.16 -3.55
CA GLU A 42 9.81 -2.71 -4.93
C GLU A 42 8.45 -2.03 -5.11
N LEU A 43 7.43 -2.41 -4.31
CA LEU A 43 6.08 -1.85 -4.40
C LEU A 43 5.88 -0.58 -3.57
N LEU A 44 6.65 -0.38 -2.51
CA LEU A 44 6.55 0.78 -1.63
C LEU A 44 6.78 2.13 -2.34
N PRO A 45 7.74 2.27 -3.28
CA PRO A 45 7.86 3.48 -4.10
C PRO A 45 6.60 3.76 -4.92
N ALA A 46 5.92 2.73 -5.44
CA ALA A 46 4.66 2.90 -6.16
C ALA A 46 3.54 3.40 -5.22
N LEU A 47 3.47 2.87 -4.00
CA LEU A 47 2.53 3.36 -2.98
C LEU A 47 2.76 4.84 -2.65
N ASP A 48 4.01 5.28 -2.58
CA ASP A 48 4.35 6.69 -2.35
C ASP A 48 3.92 7.59 -3.52
N LEU A 49 4.17 7.18 -4.76
CA LEU A 49 3.69 7.92 -5.94
C LEU A 49 2.16 8.02 -5.96
N ILE A 50 1.45 6.97 -5.55
CA ILE A 50 -0.01 7.00 -5.44
C ILE A 50 -0.45 7.95 -4.33
N ASN A 51 0.24 7.97 -3.19
CA ASN A 51 -0.05 8.91 -2.09
C ASN A 51 0.10 10.36 -2.54
N GLU A 52 1.20 10.67 -3.25
CA GLU A 52 1.43 11.99 -3.83
C GLU A 52 0.34 12.36 -4.86
N ALA A 53 -0.02 11.43 -5.74
CA ALA A 53 -1.09 11.64 -6.72
C ALA A 53 -2.45 11.92 -6.05
N VAL A 54 -2.80 11.22 -4.96
CA VAL A 54 -4.01 11.51 -4.18
C VAL A 54 -3.98 12.93 -3.63
N GLN A 55 -2.84 13.37 -3.06
CA GLN A 55 -2.70 14.72 -2.51
C GLN A 55 -2.85 15.79 -3.60
N ILE A 56 -2.21 15.59 -4.76
CA ILE A 56 -2.33 16.49 -5.91
C ILE A 56 -3.78 16.53 -6.41
N ALA A 57 -4.43 15.38 -6.53
CA ALA A 57 -5.82 15.28 -6.99
C ALA A 57 -6.78 16.03 -6.06
N GLN A 58 -6.58 15.93 -4.74
CA GLN A 58 -7.36 16.68 -3.75
C GLN A 58 -7.18 18.20 -3.89
N GLN A 59 -5.98 18.66 -4.24
CA GLN A 59 -5.70 20.08 -4.48
C GLN A 59 -6.30 20.57 -5.81
N ALA A 60 -6.41 19.71 -6.82
CA ALA A 60 -6.96 20.07 -8.13
C ALA A 60 -8.42 20.56 -8.08
N GLY A 61 -9.20 20.13 -7.08
CA GLY A 61 -10.57 20.61 -6.88
C GLY A 61 -10.65 22.04 -6.32
N ASN A 62 -9.54 22.55 -5.78
CA ASN A 62 -9.43 23.86 -5.15
C ASN A 62 -8.74 24.89 -6.05
N VAL A 63 -8.56 24.59 -7.34
CA VAL A 63 -7.87 25.50 -8.26
C VAL A 63 -8.67 26.79 -8.42
N GLN A 64 -8.02 27.91 -8.09
CA GLN A 64 -8.52 29.27 -8.24
C GLN A 64 -7.58 30.05 -9.17
N GLY A 65 -8.01 31.23 -9.63
CA GLY A 65 -7.10 32.18 -10.29
C GLY A 65 -7.12 32.18 -11.82
N PHE A 66 -8.05 31.47 -12.48
CA PHE A 66 -8.27 31.59 -13.92
C PHE A 66 -8.95 32.91 -14.35
N GLY A 67 -9.11 33.87 -13.42
CA GLY A 67 -9.75 35.17 -13.65
C GLY A 67 -11.28 35.10 -13.74
N ALA A 68 -11.92 36.27 -13.82
CA ALA A 68 -13.38 36.42 -13.93
C ALA A 68 -13.94 36.22 -15.35
N LEU A 69 -13.12 35.68 -16.27
CA LEU A 69 -13.55 35.36 -17.63
C LEU A 69 -14.42 34.09 -17.60
N ASN A 70 -15.43 34.02 -18.48
CA ASN A 70 -16.31 32.85 -18.60
C ASN A 70 -15.50 31.55 -18.80
N THR A 71 -14.42 31.61 -19.58
CA THR A 71 -13.51 30.47 -19.81
C THR A 71 -12.83 30.01 -18.52
N GLY A 72 -12.46 30.94 -17.63
CA GLY A 72 -11.88 30.63 -16.34
C GLY A 72 -12.88 29.99 -15.38
N GLN A 73 -14.12 30.48 -15.35
CA GLN A 73 -15.20 29.85 -14.56
C GLN A 73 -15.52 28.44 -15.03
N HIS A 74 -15.58 28.20 -16.34
CA HIS A 74 -15.81 26.86 -16.89
C HIS A 74 -14.65 25.90 -16.59
N ALA A 75 -13.40 26.35 -16.65
CA ALA A 75 -12.24 25.55 -16.26
C ALA A 75 -12.31 25.14 -14.77
N MET A 76 -12.61 26.10 -13.88
CA MET A 76 -12.76 25.82 -12.44
C MET A 76 -13.88 24.80 -12.16
N GLN A 77 -15.05 24.96 -12.79
CA GLN A 77 -16.17 24.02 -12.65
C GLN A 77 -15.82 22.62 -13.17
N HIS A 78 -15.07 22.54 -14.28
CA HIS A 78 -14.64 21.26 -14.85
C HIS A 78 -13.74 20.48 -13.89
N TYR A 79 -12.72 21.13 -13.32
CA TYR A 79 -11.85 20.51 -12.32
C TYR A 79 -12.62 20.11 -11.05
N GLN A 80 -13.48 21.00 -10.52
CA GLN A 80 -14.32 20.71 -9.36
C GLN A 80 -15.21 19.48 -9.57
N LYS A 81 -15.72 19.27 -10.79
CA LYS A 81 -16.57 18.13 -11.12
C LYS A 81 -15.79 16.82 -11.24
N GLN A 82 -14.57 16.85 -11.77
CA GLN A 82 -13.76 15.64 -12.02
C GLN A 82 -12.94 15.19 -10.83
N THR A 83 -12.52 16.13 -9.97
CA THR A 83 -11.69 15.83 -8.80
C THR A 83 -12.23 14.72 -7.91
N PRO A 84 -13.54 14.67 -7.54
CA PRO A 84 -14.04 13.62 -6.66
C PRO A 84 -13.86 12.20 -7.22
N GLU A 85 -14.10 12.02 -8.52
CA GLU A 85 -13.94 10.73 -9.20
C GLU A 85 -12.46 10.32 -9.25
N MET A 86 -11.58 11.25 -9.62
CA MET A 86 -10.14 11.01 -9.63
C MET A 86 -9.60 10.64 -8.24
N VAL A 87 -10.03 11.36 -7.19
CA VAL A 87 -9.65 11.07 -5.80
C VAL A 87 -10.17 9.68 -5.38
N ALA A 88 -11.39 9.32 -5.74
CA ALA A 88 -11.94 8.00 -5.44
C ALA A 88 -11.12 6.88 -6.08
N HIS A 89 -10.79 6.99 -7.36
CA HIS A 89 -9.98 6.00 -8.07
C HIS A 89 -8.57 5.87 -7.50
N LEU A 90 -7.89 6.98 -7.23
CA LEU A 90 -6.54 6.95 -6.64
C LEU A 90 -6.56 6.41 -5.20
N THR A 91 -7.61 6.69 -4.43
CA THR A 91 -7.78 6.13 -3.08
C THR A 91 -8.00 4.63 -3.12
N ALA A 92 -8.78 4.13 -4.08
CA ALA A 92 -8.98 2.69 -4.28
C ALA A 92 -7.67 2.01 -4.71
N LEU A 93 -6.91 2.62 -5.63
CA LEU A 93 -5.61 2.12 -6.07
C LEU A 93 -4.60 2.07 -4.91
N LYS A 94 -4.58 3.10 -4.07
CA LYS A 94 -3.76 3.14 -2.84
C LYS A 94 -4.09 1.96 -1.93
N ALA A 95 -5.39 1.71 -1.70
CA ALA A 95 -5.84 0.63 -0.82
C ALA A 95 -5.45 -0.75 -1.38
N ASP A 96 -5.63 -0.99 -2.68
CA ASP A 96 -5.24 -2.24 -3.34
C ASP A 96 -3.72 -2.46 -3.31
N CYS A 97 -2.92 -1.42 -3.62
CA CYS A 97 -1.46 -1.49 -3.54
C CYS A 97 -0.99 -1.84 -2.12
N LYS A 98 -1.52 -1.15 -1.10
CA LYS A 98 -1.22 -1.46 0.31
C LYS A 98 -1.62 -2.89 0.68
N ALA A 99 -2.80 -3.34 0.25
CA ALA A 99 -3.27 -4.70 0.53
C ALA A 99 -2.35 -5.77 -0.06
N LYS A 100 -1.80 -5.56 -1.26
CA LYS A 100 -0.82 -6.48 -1.86
C LYS A 100 0.50 -6.50 -1.08
N ILE A 101 1.01 -5.34 -0.68
CA ILE A 101 2.22 -5.23 0.15
C ILE A 101 2.02 -5.97 1.48
N ASP A 102 0.91 -5.69 2.18
CA ASP A 102 0.59 -6.37 3.44
C ASP A 102 0.43 -7.88 3.24
N HIS A 103 -0.16 -8.32 2.13
CA HIS A 103 -0.36 -9.74 1.85
C HIS A 103 0.97 -10.48 1.68
N VAL A 104 1.94 -9.93 0.93
CA VAL A 104 3.25 -10.60 0.74
C VAL A 104 4.07 -10.62 2.02
N LEU A 105 3.97 -9.57 2.85
CA LEU A 105 4.62 -9.53 4.17
C LEU A 105 3.95 -10.49 5.15
N ALA A 106 2.62 -10.59 5.12
CA ALA A 106 1.88 -11.57 5.91
C ALA A 106 2.26 -13.01 5.54
N MET A 107 2.40 -13.30 4.25
CA MET A 107 2.85 -14.62 3.78
C MET A 107 4.23 -14.96 4.34
N GLU A 108 5.18 -14.02 4.31
CA GLU A 108 6.52 -14.22 4.88
C GLU A 108 6.46 -14.49 6.39
N VAL A 109 5.73 -13.66 7.14
CA VAL A 109 5.55 -13.83 8.58
C VAL A 109 4.94 -15.20 8.89
N LEU A 110 3.90 -15.62 8.17
CA LEU A 110 3.23 -16.90 8.40
C LEU A 110 4.10 -18.10 7.97
N TYR A 111 4.86 -17.99 6.88
CA TYR A 111 5.83 -18.99 6.48
C TYR A 111 6.93 -19.16 7.54
N ASN A 112 7.49 -18.06 8.01
CA ASN A 112 8.49 -18.05 9.10
C ASN A 112 7.93 -18.61 10.41
N ASN A 113 6.63 -18.42 10.69
CA ASN A 113 5.97 -19.04 11.84
C ASN A 113 6.01 -20.58 11.74
N MET A 114 5.66 -21.13 10.58
CA MET A 114 5.69 -22.58 10.37
C MET A 114 7.10 -23.13 10.59
N GLU A 115 8.12 -22.45 10.09
CA GLU A 115 9.53 -22.83 10.34
C GLU A 115 9.94 -22.68 11.81
N ALA A 116 9.56 -21.57 12.46
CA ALA A 116 9.88 -21.29 13.86
C ALA A 116 9.20 -22.27 14.83
N TYR A 117 7.94 -22.64 14.57
CA TYR A 117 7.20 -23.65 15.32
C TYR A 117 7.89 -25.02 15.23
N ASN A 118 8.30 -25.42 14.02
CA ASN A 118 9.08 -26.64 13.81
C ASN A 118 10.44 -26.61 14.54
N ALA A 119 11.00 -25.42 14.77
CA ALA A 119 12.27 -25.20 15.46
C ALA A 119 12.14 -24.84 16.96
N GLY A 120 10.92 -24.76 17.52
CA GLY A 120 10.67 -24.42 18.93
C GLY A 120 11.01 -22.97 19.33
N ARG A 121 10.91 -22.00 18.41
CA ARG A 121 11.25 -20.58 18.66
C ARG A 121 10.01 -19.70 18.90
N ILE A 122 10.21 -18.57 19.58
CA ILE A 122 9.18 -17.52 19.76
C ILE A 122 9.00 -16.75 18.45
N PHE A 123 7.74 -16.45 18.13
CA PHE A 123 7.32 -15.87 16.86
C PHE A 123 7.10 -14.35 16.95
N ASP A 124 7.77 -13.59 16.09
CA ASP A 124 7.53 -12.15 15.89
C ASP A 124 6.49 -11.96 14.79
N HIS A 125 5.48 -11.14 15.06
CA HIS A 125 4.36 -10.87 14.15
C HIS A 125 4.58 -9.60 13.32
N THR A 126 5.73 -8.96 13.48
CA THR A 126 6.04 -7.67 12.86
C THR A 126 7.22 -7.77 11.90
N LEU A 127 7.19 -6.97 10.83
CA LEU A 127 8.30 -6.80 9.89
C LEU A 127 8.58 -5.33 9.65
N LYS A 128 9.83 -5.01 9.33
CA LYS A 128 10.23 -3.68 8.88
C LYS A 128 10.88 -3.80 7.51
N VAL A 129 10.42 -2.98 6.58
CA VAL A 129 10.96 -2.89 5.23
C VAL A 129 11.58 -1.51 5.03
N GLU A 130 12.87 -1.48 4.73
CA GLU A 130 13.59 -0.27 4.40
C GLU A 130 13.58 -0.07 2.88
N TYR A 131 13.21 1.13 2.42
CA TYR A 131 13.08 1.42 1.00
C TYR A 131 13.45 2.89 0.69
N LYS A 132 13.67 3.17 -0.61
CA LYS A 132 14.10 4.48 -1.11
C LYS A 132 12.94 5.27 -1.69
#